data_AF-A0A2R6KNI0-F1
#
_entry.id   AF-A0A2R6KNI0-F1
#
_cell.length_a   1.000
_cell.length_b   1.000
_cell.length_c   1.000
_cell.angle_alpha   90.00
_cell.angle_beta   90.00
_cell.angle_gamma   90.00
#
_symmetry.space_group_name_H-M   'P 1'
#
loop_
_entity.id
_entity.type
_entity.pdbx_description
1 polymer ?
#
loop_
_entity_poly.entity_id
_entity_poly.type
_entity_poly.pdbx_seq_one_letter_code
_entity_poly.pdbx_strand_id
1 'polypeptide(L)'
;MAETDIRELTTDSAWRRAFPVLRQLRQDLTEQQYLERIREMRDCESLTLESGRWREDAHRFYEETPEMEKYCFTFKKELSSRRTPD
;
A
#
# COMPACT_ATOMS: atom_id res chain seq x y z
N MET A 1 -22.65 -20.03 -27.09
CA MET A 1 -22.01 -18.78 -26.63
C MET A 1 -20.75 -19.19 -25.90
N ALA A 2 -19.58 -18.68 -26.28
CA ALA A 2 -18.33 -19.09 -25.63
C ALA A 2 -18.29 -18.52 -24.21
N GLU A 3 -17.98 -19.37 -23.24
CA GLU A 3 -17.82 -19.00 -21.84
C GLU A 3 -16.47 -18.28 -21.69
N THR A 4 -16.51 -17.00 -21.33
CA THR A 4 -15.31 -16.18 -21.20
C THR A 4 -14.80 -16.25 -19.76
N ASP A 5 -13.64 -16.87 -19.56
CA ASP A 5 -13.00 -17.01 -18.26
C ASP A 5 -11.87 -15.98 -18.09
N ILE A 6 -12.01 -15.10 -17.10
CA ILE A 6 -11.07 -14.00 -16.83
C ILE A 6 -10.25 -14.38 -15.59
N ARG A 7 -8.94 -14.56 -15.75
CA ARG A 7 -8.02 -14.90 -14.65
C ARG A 7 -6.95 -13.84 -14.47
N GLU A 8 -6.67 -13.51 -13.22
CA GLU A 8 -5.55 -12.65 -12.87
C GLU A 8 -4.22 -13.37 -13.06
N LEU A 9 -3.21 -12.64 -13.54
CA LEU A 9 -1.84 -13.13 -13.63
C LEU A 9 -1.11 -12.78 -12.34
N THR A 10 -0.65 -13.77 -11.59
CA THR A 10 -0.01 -13.59 -10.28
C THR A 10 1.46 -13.99 -10.24
N THR A 11 2.02 -14.48 -11.35
CA THR A 11 3.41 -14.95 -11.43
C THR A 11 4.19 -14.25 -12.53
N ASP A 12 5.50 -14.06 -12.34
CA ASP A 12 6.38 -13.46 -13.34
C ASP A 12 6.29 -14.16 -14.70
N SER A 13 6.22 -15.49 -14.70
CA SER A 13 6.08 -16.28 -15.94
C SER A 13 4.80 -15.94 -16.70
N ALA A 14 3.72 -15.64 -15.99
CA ALA A 14 2.46 -15.24 -16.59
C ALA A 14 2.50 -13.80 -17.12
N TRP A 15 3.11 -12.87 -16.37
CA TRP A 15 3.32 -11.50 -16.83
C TRP A 15 4.15 -11.44 -18.11
N ARG A 16 5.26 -12.20 -18.18
CA ARG A 16 6.07 -12.28 -19.40
C ARG A 16 5.30 -12.79 -20.61
N ARG A 17 4.38 -13.74 -20.43
CA ARG A 17 3.50 -14.20 -21.52
C ARG A 17 2.51 -13.13 -21.99
N ALA A 18 2.11 -12.21 -21.11
CA ALA A 18 1.22 -11.10 -21.44
C ALA A 18 1.93 -9.88 -22.05
N PHE A 19 3.24 -9.74 -21.84
CA PHE A 19 4.03 -8.61 -22.33
C PHE A 19 3.92 -8.36 -23.86
N PRO A 20 3.98 -9.38 -24.75
CA PRO A 20 3.85 -9.16 -26.20
C PRO A 20 2.52 -8.54 -26.61
N VAL A 21 1.44 -8.81 -25.86
CA VAL A 21 0.11 -8.23 -26.10
C VAL A 21 0.10 -6.77 -25.65
N LEU A 22 0.62 -6.49 -24.46
CA LEU A 22 0.71 -5.13 -23.91
C LEU A 22 1.61 -4.21 -24.75
N ARG A 23 2.70 -4.75 -25.33
CA ARG A 23 3.60 -4.00 -26.22
C ARG A 23 2.90 -3.46 -27.48
N GLN A 24 1.78 -4.08 -27.90
CA GLN A 24 0.98 -3.57 -29.01
C GLN A 24 0.31 -2.23 -28.66
N LEU A 25 -0.03 -2.04 -27.37
CA LEU A 25 -0.63 -0.84 -26.84
C LEU A 25 0.44 0.19 -26.39
N ARG A 26 1.64 -0.28 -26.05
CA ARG A 26 2.76 0.52 -25.54
C ARG A 26 4.07 0.05 -26.16
N GLN A 27 4.37 0.56 -27.35
CA GLN A 27 5.54 0.12 -28.15
C GLN A 27 6.87 0.57 -27.55
N ASP A 28 6.82 1.59 -26.72
CA ASP A 28 7.89 2.22 -25.94
C ASP A 28 8.19 1.49 -24.62
N LEU A 29 7.36 0.53 -24.22
CA LEU A 29 7.53 -0.21 -22.96
C LEU A 29 8.43 -1.44 -23.14
N THR A 30 9.51 -1.51 -22.37
CA THR A 30 10.40 -2.68 -22.32
C THR A 30 9.89 -3.74 -21.33
N GLU A 31 10.32 -5.00 -21.50
CA GLU A 31 9.92 -6.11 -20.61
C GLU A 31 10.33 -5.85 -19.17
N GLN A 32 11.52 -5.29 -18.97
CA GLN A 32 12.03 -4.93 -17.64
C GLN A 32 11.17 -3.86 -16.98
N GLN A 33 10.87 -2.76 -17.69
CA GLN A 33 10.01 -1.69 -17.17
C GLN A 33 8.58 -2.18 -16.88
N TYR A 34 8.09 -3.13 -17.67
CA TYR A 34 6.78 -3.74 -17.45
C TYR A 34 6.74 -4.58 -16.17
N LEU A 35 7.73 -5.45 -15.96
CA LEU A 35 7.82 -6.29 -14.77
C LEU A 35 8.06 -5.46 -13.50
N GLU A 36 8.92 -4.44 -13.59
CA GLU A 36 9.17 -3.49 -12.52
C GLU A 36 7.87 -2.80 -12.09
N ARG A 37 7.10 -2.23 -13.04
CA ARG A 37 5.82 -1.59 -12.74
C ARG A 37 4.80 -2.55 -12.11
N ILE A 38 4.71 -3.79 -12.59
CA ILE A 38 3.80 -4.77 -11.99
C ILE A 38 4.22 -5.12 -10.56
N ARG A 39 5.54 -5.27 -10.33
CA ARG A 39 6.08 -5.51 -8.99
C ARG A 39 5.80 -4.31 -8.10
N GLU A 40 6.13 -3.10 -8.50
CA GLU A 40 5.84 -1.86 -7.75
C GLU A 40 4.36 -1.72 -7.36
N MET A 41 3.44 -2.00 -8.29
CA MET A 41 2.00 -1.97 -8.00
C MET A 41 1.57 -3.06 -7.01
N ARG A 42 2.33 -4.15 -6.89
CA ARG A 42 2.09 -5.22 -5.92
C ARG A 42 2.88 -5.04 -4.61
N ASP A 43 4.03 -4.37 -4.66
CA ASP A 43 4.96 -4.11 -3.55
C ASP A 43 4.52 -2.89 -2.69
N CYS A 44 3.62 -2.05 -3.20
CA CYS A 44 2.85 -1.10 -2.38
C CYS A 44 1.83 -1.84 -1.49
N GLU A 45 2.34 -2.66 -0.57
CA GLU A 45 1.65 -3.46 0.44
C GLU A 45 1.92 -2.89 1.86
N SER A 46 2.48 -1.68 1.96
CA SER A 46 2.89 -1.06 3.22
C SER A 46 1.69 -0.69 4.09
N LEU A 47 1.62 -1.28 5.30
CA LEU A 47 0.57 -1.09 6.30
C LEU A 47 0.97 0.00 7.32
N THR A 48 0.27 1.13 7.32
CA THR A 48 0.41 2.14 8.37
C THR A 48 -0.56 1.84 9.50
N LEU A 49 -0.07 1.54 10.70
CA LEU A 49 -0.88 1.27 11.89
C LEU A 49 -0.87 2.46 12.86
N GLU A 50 -2.04 3.05 13.10
CA GLU A 50 -2.23 4.12 14.08
C GLU A 50 -3.09 3.60 15.24
N SER A 51 -2.57 3.65 16.48
CA SER A 51 -3.35 3.33 17.69
C SER A 51 -3.54 4.56 18.58
N GLY A 52 -4.75 4.69 19.14
CA GLY A 52 -5.04 5.69 20.18
C GLY A 52 -4.26 5.41 21.46
N ARG A 53 -3.88 6.48 22.17
CA ARG A 53 -2.92 6.48 23.30
C ARG A 53 -3.27 5.55 24.48
N TRP A 54 -4.51 5.07 24.57
CA TRP A 54 -4.99 4.16 25.63
C TRP A 54 -4.77 2.66 25.33
N ARG A 55 -4.12 2.31 24.22
CA ARG A 55 -3.80 0.92 23.86
C ARG A 55 -2.30 0.66 23.95
N GLU A 56 -1.82 0.57 25.18
CA GLU A 56 -0.39 0.39 25.51
C GLU A 56 0.17 -0.94 24.99
N ASP A 57 -0.63 -2.02 25.01
CA ASP A 57 -0.21 -3.33 24.50
C ASP A 57 0.02 -3.34 22.99
N ALA A 58 -0.76 -2.56 22.22
CA ALA A 58 -0.59 -2.45 20.77
C ALA A 58 0.72 -1.71 20.42
N HIS A 59 1.05 -0.66 21.18
CA HIS A 59 2.33 0.03 21.01
C HIS A 59 3.52 -0.86 21.34
N ARG A 60 3.45 -1.66 22.42
CA ARG A 60 4.53 -2.62 22.75
C ARG A 60 4.77 -3.62 21.61
N PHE A 61 3.69 -4.16 21.05
CA PHE A 61 3.78 -5.10 19.93
C PHE A 61 4.44 -4.48 18.69
N TYR A 62 4.09 -3.24 18.33
CA TYR A 62 4.70 -2.53 17.20
C TYR A 62 6.17 -2.16 17.45
N GLU A 63 6.58 -2.00 18.71
CA GLU A 63 7.96 -1.68 19.08
C GLU A 63 8.87 -2.89 19.18
N GLU A 64 8.32 -4.05 19.55
CA GLU A 64 9.07 -5.31 19.66
C GLU A 64 9.14 -6.06 18.32
N THR A 65 8.31 -5.70 17.35
CA THR A 65 8.37 -6.28 16.00
C THR A 65 9.53 -5.67 15.22
N PRO A 66 10.57 -6.45 14.84
CA PRO A 66 11.80 -5.94 14.25
C PRO A 66 11.63 -5.32 12.85
N GLU A 67 10.46 -5.51 12.23
CA GLU A 67 10.10 -5.01 10.90
C GLU A 67 9.28 -3.71 10.95
N MET A 68 8.94 -3.23 12.16
CA MET A 68 8.10 -2.06 12.38
C MET A 68 8.90 -0.93 13.03
N GLU A 69 8.84 0.26 12.43
CA GLU A 69 9.51 1.46 12.94
C GLU A 69 8.51 2.56 13.30
N LYS A 70 8.77 3.29 14.39
CA LYS A 70 7.95 4.45 14.77
C LYS A 70 8.14 5.58 13.77
N TYR A 71 7.14 5.84 12.94
CA TYR A 71 7.26 6.77 11.83
C TYR A 71 6.78 8.21 12.15
N CYS A 72 5.90 8.45 13.13
CA CYS A 72 5.30 9.78 13.38
C CYS A 72 5.00 10.11 14.86
N PHE A 73 5.05 11.41 15.21
CA PHE A 73 4.59 11.96 16.49
C PHE A 73 3.45 12.97 16.28
N THR A 74 2.33 12.81 16.98
CA THR A 74 1.18 13.73 16.89
C THR A 74 0.97 14.47 18.21
N PHE A 75 0.92 15.80 18.15
CA PHE A 75 0.64 16.68 19.30
C PHE A 75 -0.78 17.24 19.21
N LYS A 76 -1.57 17.10 20.27
CA LYS A 76 -2.92 17.69 20.37
C LYS A 76 -2.98 18.67 21.54
N LYS A 77 -3.55 19.85 21.32
CA LYS A 77 -3.94 20.80 22.37
C LYS A 77 -5.43 21.05 22.28
N GLU A 78 -6.16 20.86 23.38
CA GLU A 78 -7.59 21.18 23.45
C GLU A 78 -7.78 22.67 23.73
N LEU A 79 -8.65 23.32 22.96
CA LEU A 79 -9.03 24.71 23.17
C LEU A 79 -10.40 24.75 23.83
N SER A 80 -10.43 25.01 25.12
CA SER A 80 -11.63 25.38 25.84
C SER A 80 -11.53 26.83 26.28
N SER A 81 -12.26 27.71 25.63
CA SER A 81 -12.61 29.01 26.23
C SER A 81 -14.08 29.25 26.02
N ARG A 82 -14.85 29.02 27.09
CA ARG A 82 -16.21 29.53 27.26
C ARG A 82 -16.21 31.02 26.92
N ARG A 83 -17.04 31.42 25.96
CA ARG A 83 -17.53 32.80 25.91
C ARG A 83 -18.68 32.90 26.91
N THR A 84 -18.51 33.66 27.97
CA THR A 84 -19.63 34.19 28.75
C THR A 84 -19.73 35.70 28.49
N PRO A 85 -20.92 36.23 28.19
CA PRO A 85 -21.14 37.65 27.92
C PRO A 85 -21.51 38.41 29.20
N ASP A 86 -20.90 39.57 29.43
CA ASP A 86 -21.49 40.92 29.54
C ASP A 86 -20.35 41.94 29.73
#